data_AF-K0R646-F1
#
_entry.id   AF-K0R646-F1
#
_cell.length_a   1.000
_cell.length_b   1.000
_cell.length_c   1.000
_cell.angle_alpha   90.00
_cell.angle_beta   90.00
_cell.angle_gamma   90.00
#
_symmetry.space_group_name_H-M   'P 1'
#
loop_
_entity.id
_entity.type
_entity.pdbx_description
1 polymer ?
#
loop_
_entity_poly.entity_id
_entity_poly.type
_entity_poly.pdbx_seq_one_letter_code
_entity_poly.pdbx_strand_id
1 'polypeptide(L)'
;MLDSQEMNAASGAFNLCCAEAYTRFIELKRQKVHPGNMTKERDAVESCSANVYNGIQSSCLEQFEAVKSCLSDNPKSWANCAAMRRDLEVCSVKSNLGELK
;
A
#
# COMPACT_ATOMS: atom_id res chain seq x y z
N MET A 1 -7.65 -4.70 -10.41
CA MET A 1 -8.21 -5.07 -9.10
C MET A 1 -7.22 -6.02 -8.47
N LEU A 2 -6.67 -5.65 -7.31
CA LEU A 2 -5.66 -6.43 -6.60
C LEU A 2 -6.30 -7.66 -5.97
N ASP A 3 -5.60 -8.79 -5.99
CA ASP A 3 -6.00 -9.91 -5.16
C ASP A 3 -5.58 -9.71 -3.68
N SER A 4 -6.05 -10.61 -2.81
CA SER A 4 -5.75 -10.53 -1.36
C SER A 4 -4.25 -10.62 -1.07
N GLN A 5 -3.51 -11.41 -1.84
CA GLN A 5 -2.08 -11.60 -1.65
C GLN A 5 -1.30 -10.35 -2.07
N GLU A 6 -1.62 -9.78 -3.23
CA GLU A 6 -1.05 -8.54 -3.73
C GLU A 6 -1.33 -7.39 -2.76
N MET A 7 -2.55 -7.30 -2.24
CA MET A 7 -2.93 -6.27 -1.27
C MET A 7 -2.15 -6.40 0.04
N ASN A 8 -1.97 -7.63 0.54
CA ASN A 8 -1.18 -7.86 1.75
C ASN A 8 0.31 -7.56 1.55
N ALA A 9 0.87 -7.93 0.39
CA ALA A 9 2.26 -7.67 0.05
C ALA A 9 2.55 -6.16 -0.07
N ALA A 10 1.66 -5.41 -0.75
CA ALA A 10 1.83 -3.97 -0.95
C ALA A 10 1.42 -3.11 0.26
N SER A 11 0.74 -3.68 1.27
CA SER A 11 0.16 -2.93 2.40
C SER A 11 1.14 -1.98 3.12
N GLY A 12 2.40 -2.39 3.31
CA GLY A 12 3.44 -1.55 3.92
C GLY A 12 3.76 -0.33 3.06
N ALA A 13 3.99 -0.56 1.76
CA ALA A 13 4.25 0.50 0.80
C ALA A 13 3.07 1.46 0.67
N PHE A 14 1.83 0.96 0.64
CA PHE A 14 0.64 1.81 0.64
C PHE A 14 0.57 2.71 1.88
N ASN A 15 0.78 2.14 3.08
CA ASN A 15 0.72 2.93 4.32
C ASN A 15 1.73 4.08 4.35
N LEU A 16 2.92 3.87 3.79
CA LEU A 16 3.96 4.90 3.73
C LEU A 16 3.70 5.90 2.60
N CYS A 17 3.34 5.42 1.41
CA CYS A 17 3.27 6.23 0.20
C CYS A 17 1.92 6.96 0.04
N CYS A 18 0.87 6.54 0.74
CA CYS A 18 -0.47 7.13 0.69
C CYS A 18 -0.95 7.65 2.06
N ALA A 19 0.00 8.01 2.93
CA ALA A 19 -0.27 8.38 4.31
C ALA A 19 -1.22 9.59 4.43
N GLU A 20 -1.14 10.60 3.55
CA GLU A 20 -2.04 11.75 3.61
C GLU A 20 -3.46 11.36 3.19
N ALA A 21 -3.62 10.70 2.03
CA ALA A 21 -4.94 10.25 1.57
C ALA A 21 -5.64 9.37 2.63
N TYR A 22 -4.91 8.42 3.22
CA TYR A 22 -5.45 7.58 4.29
C TYR A 22 -5.82 8.38 5.54
N THR A 23 -4.97 9.31 5.98
CA THR A 23 -5.24 10.13 7.17
C THR A 23 -6.51 10.96 6.98
N ARG A 24 -6.68 11.61 5.82
CA ARG A 24 -7.89 12.39 5.51
C ARG A 24 -9.14 11.51 5.51
N PHE A 25 -9.06 10.34 4.88
CA PHE A 25 -10.19 9.41 4.82
C PHE A 25 -10.57 8.84 6.19
N ILE A 26 -9.58 8.47 7.01
CA ILE A 26 -9.78 7.98 8.38
C ILE A 26 -10.39 9.07 9.27
N GLU A 27 -9.97 10.33 9.11
CA GLU A 27 -10.51 11.44 9.88
C GLU A 27 -12.00 11.65 9.62
N LEU A 28 -12.43 11.62 8.35
CA LEU A 28 -13.85 11.70 8.02
C LEU A 28 -14.67 10.52 8.56
N LYS A 29 -14.09 9.32 8.56
CA LYS A 29 -14.71 8.14 9.22
C LYS A 29 -14.84 8.37 10.73
N ARG A 30 -13.81 8.92 11.38
CA ARG A 30 -13.82 9.25 12.81
C ARG A 30 -14.92 10.26 13.14
N GLN A 31 -15.15 11.22 12.25
CA GLN A 31 -16.24 12.20 12.32
C GLN A 31 -17.61 11.63 11.96
N LYS A 32 -17.71 10.33 11.62
CA LYS A 32 -18.94 9.62 11.21
C LYS A 32 -19.61 10.26 10.00
N VAL A 33 -18.83 10.86 9.11
CA VAL A 33 -19.34 11.35 7.82
C VAL A 33 -19.88 10.17 7.03
N HIS A 34 -21.06 10.35 6.44
CA HIS A 34 -21.70 9.31 5.64
C HIS A 34 -20.80 8.94 4.45
N PRO A 35 -20.56 7.65 4.13
CA PRO A 35 -19.65 7.24 3.05
C PRO A 35 -20.00 7.84 1.68
N GLY A 36 -21.28 8.10 1.42
CA GLY A 36 -21.74 8.77 0.19
C GLY A 36 -21.28 10.22 0.04
N ASN A 37 -20.82 10.86 1.13
CA ASN A 37 -20.31 12.23 1.13
C ASN A 37 -18.77 12.28 1.17
N MET A 38 -18.09 11.14 1.02
CA MET A 38 -16.63 10.99 1.11
C MET A 38 -16.01 10.61 -0.24
N THR A 39 -16.72 10.85 -1.35
CA THR A 39 -16.30 10.40 -2.69
C THR A 39 -14.90 10.90 -3.04
N LYS A 40 -14.62 12.17 -2.78
CA LYS A 40 -13.30 12.76 -3.05
C LYS A 40 -12.15 12.05 -2.32
N GLU A 41 -12.33 11.74 -1.04
CA GLU A 41 -11.32 11.09 -0.22
C GLU A 41 -11.18 9.60 -0.55
N ARG A 42 -12.28 8.96 -0.97
CA ARG A 42 -12.23 7.59 -1.52
C ARG A 42 -11.44 7.55 -2.82
N ASP A 43 -11.73 8.46 -3.74
CA ASP A 43 -11.05 8.56 -5.03
C ASP A 43 -9.56 8.88 -4.84
N ALA A 44 -9.22 9.72 -3.85
CA ALA A 44 -7.82 10.02 -3.50
C ALA A 44 -7.07 8.77 -2.99
N VAL A 45 -7.70 8.00 -2.09
CA VAL A 45 -7.14 6.73 -1.61
C VAL A 45 -6.96 5.72 -2.74
N GLU A 46 -7.97 5.57 -3.59
CA GLU A 46 -7.94 4.65 -4.72
C GLU A 46 -6.87 5.04 -5.74
N SER A 47 -6.83 6.31 -6.14
CA SER A 47 -5.84 6.84 -7.07
C SER A 47 -4.42 6.70 -6.52
N CYS A 48 -4.19 7.03 -5.25
CA CYS A 48 -2.87 6.87 -4.66
C CYS A 48 -2.44 5.40 -4.62
N SER A 49 -3.32 4.50 -4.15
CA SER A 49 -3.01 3.07 -4.07
C SER A 49 -2.72 2.48 -5.47
N ALA A 50 -3.48 2.90 -6.49
CA ALA A 50 -3.26 2.49 -7.86
C ALA A 50 -1.91 2.99 -8.41
N ASN A 51 -1.56 4.26 -8.16
CA ASN A 51 -0.28 4.83 -8.59
C ASN A 51 0.90 4.14 -7.91
N VAL A 52 0.82 3.88 -6.61
CA VAL A 52 1.84 3.14 -5.87
C VAL A 52 1.98 1.73 -6.43
N TYR A 53 0.87 1.03 -6.67
CA TYR A 53 0.94 -0.32 -7.24
C TYR A 53 1.59 -0.35 -8.62
N ASN A 54 1.20 0.58 -9.50
CA ASN A 54 1.81 0.71 -10.83
C ASN A 54 3.32 1.01 -10.72
N GLY A 55 3.71 1.88 -9.78
CA GLY A 55 5.10 2.19 -9.50
C GLY A 55 5.89 1.00 -8.94
N ILE A 56 5.26 0.19 -8.08
CA ILE A 56 5.85 -1.07 -7.59
C ILE A 56 6.11 -2.00 -8.76
N GLN A 57 5.13 -2.18 -9.65
CA GLN A 57 5.26 -3.04 -10.83
C GLN A 57 6.36 -2.56 -11.79
N SER A 58 6.59 -1.25 -11.90
CA SER A 58 7.64 -0.71 -12.79
C SER A 58 9.03 -0.67 -12.17
N SER A 59 9.15 -0.47 -10.86
CA SER A 59 10.41 -0.07 -10.22
C SER A 59 10.84 -0.94 -9.05
N CYS A 60 9.91 -1.68 -8.43
CA CYS A 60 10.16 -2.48 -7.22
C CYS A 60 9.60 -3.91 -7.34
N LEU A 61 9.51 -4.43 -8.58
CA LEU A 61 8.87 -5.72 -8.86
C LEU A 61 9.56 -6.88 -8.13
N GLU A 62 10.89 -6.87 -8.08
CA GLU A 62 11.68 -7.91 -7.41
C GLU A 62 11.36 -8.00 -5.92
N GLN A 63 11.34 -6.86 -5.21
CA GLN A 63 11.02 -6.82 -3.79
C GLN A 63 9.56 -7.21 -3.55
N PHE A 64 8.66 -6.83 -4.45
CA PHE A 64 7.25 -7.18 -4.37
C PHE A 64 7.02 -8.69 -4.50
N GLU A 65 7.64 -9.34 -5.49
CA GLU A 65 7.55 -10.79 -5.65
C GLU A 65 8.22 -11.55 -4.50
N ALA A 66 9.31 -11.02 -3.94
CA ALA A 66 9.93 -11.59 -2.73
C ALA A 66 8.95 -11.61 -1.54
N VAL A 67 8.25 -10.49 -1.31
CA VAL A 67 7.21 -10.43 -0.26
C VAL A 67 6.08 -11.39 -0.55
N LYS A 68 5.58 -11.44 -1.80
CA LYS A 68 4.51 -12.36 -2.20
C LYS A 68 4.89 -13.81 -1.94
N SER A 69 6.07 -14.23 -2.39
CA SER A 69 6.58 -15.59 -2.16
C SER A 69 6.66 -15.89 -0.67
N CYS A 70 7.25 -15.00 0.13
CA CYS A 70 7.36 -15.23 1.56
C CYS A 70 6.00 -15.39 2.26
N LEU A 71 5.01 -14.58 1.88
CA LEU A 71 3.66 -14.67 2.44
C LEU A 71 2.94 -15.96 2.02
N SER A 72 3.19 -16.47 0.80
CA SER A 72 2.72 -17.79 0.37
C SER A 72 3.34 -18.90 1.22
N ASP A 73 4.66 -18.85 1.42
CA ASP A 73 5.41 -19.91 2.11
C ASP A 73 5.20 -19.89 3.63
N ASN A 74 4.80 -18.75 4.19
CA ASN A 74 4.64 -18.52 5.63
C ASN A 74 3.21 -18.03 5.97
N PRO A 75 2.17 -18.85 5.73
CA PRO A 75 0.81 -18.46 6.02
C PRO A 75 0.65 -18.10 7.50
N LYS A 76 0.07 -16.92 7.78
CA LYS A 76 -0.15 -16.34 9.12
C LYS A 76 1.11 -16.01 9.94
N SER A 77 2.31 -16.23 9.39
CA SER A 77 3.58 -15.95 10.06
C SER A 77 4.28 -14.74 9.44
N TRP A 78 3.57 -13.61 9.42
CA TRP A 78 3.99 -12.42 8.66
C TRP A 78 5.29 -11.79 9.17
N ALA A 79 5.63 -12.02 10.43
CA ALA A 79 6.89 -11.57 11.03
C ALA A 79 8.12 -12.14 10.30
N ASN A 80 8.03 -13.35 9.74
CA ASN A 80 9.12 -13.97 8.99
C ASN A 80 9.45 -13.19 7.69
N CYS A 81 8.48 -12.44 7.17
CA CYS A 81 8.63 -11.65 5.94
C CYS A 81 8.98 -10.18 6.20
N ALA A 82 9.25 -9.80 7.46
CA ALA A 82 9.46 -8.40 7.84
C ALA A 82 10.63 -7.74 7.08
N ALA A 83 11.73 -8.49 6.84
CA ALA A 83 12.88 -7.98 6.09
C ALA A 83 12.50 -7.63 4.64
N MET A 84 11.86 -8.56 3.92
CA MET A 84 11.45 -8.34 2.53
C MET A 84 10.41 -7.22 2.41
N ARG A 85 9.50 -7.11 3.39
CA ARG A 85 8.53 -6.01 3.45
C ARG A 85 9.25 -4.67 3.60
N ARG A 86 10.26 -4.59 4.47
CA ARG A 86 11.08 -3.40 4.63
C ARG A 86 11.83 -3.05 3.36
N ASP A 87 12.33 -4.04 2.62
CA ASP A 87 13.03 -3.79 1.35
C ASP A 87 12.08 -3.20 0.29
N LEU A 88 10.85 -3.70 0.20
CA LEU A 88 9.82 -3.13 -0.66
C LEU A 88 9.45 -1.70 -0.24
N GLU A 89 9.30 -1.44 1.04
CA GLU A 89 9.05 -0.10 1.59
C GLU A 89 10.19 0.86 1.23
N VAL A 90 11.44 0.45 1.42
CA VAL A 90 12.63 1.24 1.06
C VAL A 90 12.67 1.53 -0.44
N CYS A 91 12.39 0.53 -1.28
CA CYS A 91 12.33 0.75 -2.73
C CYS A 91 11.24 1.75 -3.13
N SER A 92 10.05 1.62 -2.52
CA SER A 92 8.91 2.50 -2.79
C SER A 92 9.20 3.95 -2.40
N VAL A 93 9.87 4.15 -1.26
CA VAL A 93 10.30 5.49 -0.81
C VAL A 93 11.40 6.05 -1.73
N LYS A 94 12.42 5.26 -2.08
CA LYS A 94 13.50 5.70 -2.98
C LYS A 94 13.00 6.05 -4.38
N SER A 95 11.93 5.40 -4.82
CA SER A 95 11.32 5.64 -6.12
C SER A 95 10.28 6.78 -6.08
N ASN A 96 10.10 7.45 -4.94
CA ASN A 96 9.13 8.53 -4.73
C ASN A 96 7.71 8.14 -5.17
N LEU A 97 7.25 6.95 -4.76
CA LEU A 97 5.92 6.47 -5.12
C LEU A 97 4.82 7.20 -4.32
N GLY A 98 3.64 7.33 -4.95
CA GLY A 98 2.45 7.90 -4.31
C GLY A 98 2.58 9.39 -4.02
N GLU A 99 2.42 9.75 -2.75
CA GLU A 99 2.43 11.12 -2.24
C GLU A 99 3.82 11.57 -1.78
N LEU A 100 4.82 10.69 -1.83
CA LEU A 100 6.20 11.01 -1.47
C LEU A 100 6.81 11.89 -2.56
N LYS A 101 7.08 13.15 -2.23
CA LYS A 101 7.70 14.16 -3.10
C LYS A 101 9.09 14.55 -2.61
#